data_AF-A0A916IYI8-F1
#
_entry.id   AF-A0A916IYI8-F1
#
_cell.length_a   1.000
_cell.length_b   1.000
_cell.length_c   1.000
_cell.angle_alpha   90.00
_cell.angle_beta   90.00
_cell.angle_gamma   90.00
#
_symmetry.space_group_name_H-M   'P 1'
#
loop_
_entity.id
_entity.type
_entity.pdbx_description
1 polymer ?
#
loop_
_entity_poly.entity_id
_entity_poly.type
_entity_poly.pdbx_seq_one_letter_code
_entity_poly.pdbx_strand_id
1 'polypeptide(L)' 'MREIAEGVYAISWQEADGATVVHVDDFTHGRSMAFFTASDQTFYRMQGPLTELAGPDA' A
#
# COMPACT_ATOMS: atom_id res chain seq x y z
N MET A 1 -4.56 -6.09 7.06
CA MET A 1 -4.79 -4.64 7.16
C MET A 1 -4.96 -4.27 8.62
N ARG A 2 -4.33 -3.19 9.08
CA ARG A 2 -4.44 -2.68 10.44
C ARG A 2 -4.46 -1.16 10.39
N GLU A 3 -5.39 -0.53 11.09
CA GLU A 3 -5.40 0.92 11.28
C GLU A 3 -4.28 1.33 12.23
N ILE A 4 -3.50 2.33 11.86
CA ILE A 4 -2.34 2.83 12.62
C ILE A 4 -2.49 4.29 13.06
N ALA A 5 -3.39 5.02 12.40
CA ALA A 5 -3.94 6.32 12.79
C ALA A 5 -5.32 6.46 12.13
N GLU A 6 -6.12 7.43 12.55
CA GLU A 6 -7.45 7.68 11.97
C GLU A 6 -7.36 7.84 10.43
N GLY A 7 -8.01 6.93 9.69
CA GLY A 7 -8.00 6.94 8.22
C GLY A 7 -6.70 6.49 7.56
N VAL A 8 -5.71 6.05 8.35
CA VAL A 8 -4.40 5.58 7.86
C VAL A 8 -4.19 4.11 8.22
N TYR A 9 -3.92 3.29 7.21
CA TYR A 9 -3.84 1.85 7.34
C TYR A 9 -2.51 1.28 6.87
N ALA A 10 -1.97 0.36 7.65
CA ALA A 10 -0.91 -0.55 7.23
C ALA A 10 -1.53 -1.79 6.57
N ILE A 11 -1.19 -2.02 5.30
CA ILE A 11 -1.64 -3.16 4.50
C ILE A 11 -0.40 -3.94 4.09
N SER A 12 -0.31 -5.22 4.43
CA SER A 12 0.86 -6.03 4.14
C SER A 12 0.47 -7.41 3.65
N TRP A 13 1.22 -7.90 2.66
CA TRP A 13 1.09 -9.24 2.12
C TRP A 13 2.43 -9.74 1.59
N GLN A 14 2.46 -11.03 1.28
CA GLN A 14 3.56 -11.67 0.59
C GLN A 14 3.03 -12.19 -0.75
N GLU A 15 3.77 -11.92 -1.82
CA GLU A 15 3.50 -12.42 -3.16
C GLU A 15 3.89 -13.91 -3.25
N ALA A 16 3.40 -14.60 -4.29
CA ALA A 16 3.68 -16.03 -4.49
C ALA A 16 5.18 -16.35 -4.67
N ASP A 17 5.97 -15.40 -5.17
CA ASP A 17 7.42 -15.54 -5.35
C ASP A 17 8.23 -15.22 -4.08
N GLY A 18 7.56 -14.93 -2.97
CA GLY A 18 8.16 -14.60 -1.69
C GLY A 18 8.47 -13.12 -1.50
N ALA A 19 8.29 -12.28 -2.51
CA ALA A 19 8.44 -10.84 -2.37
C ALA A 19 7.41 -10.29 -1.36
N THR A 20 7.78 -9.24 -0.64
CA THR A 20 6.91 -8.66 0.42
C THR A 20 6.53 -7.23 0.08
N VAL A 21 5.28 -6.89 0.36
CA VAL A 21 4.75 -5.53 0.14
C VAL A 21 4.15 -5.03 1.45
N VAL A 22 4.46 -3.78 1.78
CA VAL A 22 3.77 -3.02 2.83
C VAL A 22 3.34 -1.70 2.24
N HIS A 23 2.05 -1.41 2.29
CA HIS A 23 1.50 -0.09 2.05
C HIS A 23 1.16 0.58 3.38
N VAL A 24 1.42 1.89 3.44
CA VAL A 24 0.83 2.81 4.40
C VAL A 24 -0.06 3.75 3.60
N ASP A 25 -1.35 3.48 3.63
CA ASP A 25 -2.36 4.17 2.84
C ASP A 25 -3.13 5.13 3.74
N ASP A 26 -3.04 6.41 3.41
CA ASP A 26 -3.80 7.50 4.02
C ASP A 26 -4.99 7.82 3.11
N PHE A 27 -6.15 7.30 3.49
CA PHE A 27 -7.39 7.48 2.75
C PHE A 27 -8.00 8.87 2.98
N THR A 28 -7.61 9.56 4.06
CA THR A 28 -8.08 10.92 4.37
C THR A 28 -7.42 11.96 3.46
N HIS A 29 -6.13 11.82 3.19
CA HIS A 29 -5.36 12.75 2.37
C HIS A 29 -5.04 12.23 0.97
N GLY A 30 -5.49 11.02 0.61
CA GLY A 30 -5.32 10.44 -0.71
C GLY A 30 -3.85 10.21 -1.06
N ARG A 31 -3.08 9.58 -0.16
CA ARG A 31 -1.67 9.25 -0.39
C ARG A 31 -1.38 7.80 -0.01
N SER A 32 -0.46 7.20 -0.77
CA SER A 32 0.07 5.87 -0.49
C SER A 32 1.59 5.93 -0.40
N MET A 33 2.16 5.25 0.59
CA MET A 33 3.58 4.90 0.67
C MET A 33 3.72 3.39 0.56
N ALA A 34 4.56 2.91 -0.34
CA ALA A 34 4.80 1.49 -0.55
C ALA A 34 6.26 1.12 -0.29
N PHE A 35 6.46 0.03 0.43
CA PHE A 35 7.73 -0.60 0.72
C PHE A 35 7.69 -2.00 0.13
N PHE A 36 8.52 -2.23 -0.88
CA PHE A 36 8.55 -3.48 -1.62
C PHE A 36 9.93 -4.11 -1.49
N THR A 37 9.99 -5.33 -0.95
CA THR A 37 11.21 -6.15 -0.96
C THR A 37 11.03 -7.23 -1.99
N ALA A 38 11.73 -7.11 -3.11
CA ALA A 38 11.71 -8.10 -4.19
C ALA A 38 12.30 -9.44 -3.73
N SER A 39 12.02 -10.51 -4.47
CA SER A 39 12.55 -11.85 -4.18
C SER A 39 14.07 -11.94 -4.27
N ASP A 40 14.72 -11.02 -5.01
CA ASP A 40 16.17 -10.83 -5.05
C ASP A 40 16.73 -9.99 -3.88
N GLN A 41 15.89 -9.65 -2.90
CA GLN A 41 16.16 -8.82 -1.73
C GLN A 41 16.41 -7.33 -2.04
N THR A 42 16.21 -6.89 -3.28
CA THR A 42 16.25 -5.46 -3.61
C THR A 42 15.09 -4.75 -2.91
N PHE A 43 15.39 -3.63 -2.26
CA PHE A 43 14.42 -2.86 -1.48
C PHE A 43 14.04 -1.56 -2.16
N TYR A 44 12.76 -1.44 -2.50
CA TYR A 44 12.16 -0.28 -3.15
C TYR A 44 11.27 0.50 -2.18
N ARG A 45 11.32 1.83 -2.31
CA ARG A 45 10.45 2.76 -1.59
C ARG A 45 9.76 3.64 -2.62
N MET A 46 8.45 3.66 -2.58
CA MET A 46 7.61 4.38 -3.54
C MET A 46 6.57 5.20 -2.78
N GLN A 47 6.12 6.29 -3.39
CA GLN A 47 4.99 7.06 -2.88
C GLN A 47 4.22 7.68 -4.05
N GLY A 48 2.93 7.89 -3.85
CA GLY A 48 2.06 8.47 -4.88
C GLY A 48 0.69 8.87 -4.35
N PRO A 49 -0.12 9.52 -5.19
CA PRO A 49 -1.52 9.79 -4.89
C PRO A 49 -2.31 8.47 -4.80
N LEU A 50 -3.31 8.44 -3.94
CA LEU A 50 -4.31 7.38 -3.79
C LEU A 50 -5.68 8.01 -4.03
N THR A 51 -6.43 7.49 -4.99
CA THR A 51 -7.74 8.03 -5.37
C THR A 51 -8.77 6.91 -5.37
N GLU A 52 -9.90 7.16 -4.72
CA GLU A 52 -11.06 6.29 -4.82
C GLU A 52 -11.56 6.25 -6.27
N LEU A 53 -11.76 5.04 -6.80
CA LEU A 53 -12.36 4.87 -8.11
C LEU A 53 -13.87 4.82 -7.94
N ALA A 54 -14.59 5.54 -8.80
CA ALA A 54 -16.03 5.38 -8.89
C ALA A 54 -16.36 3.91 -9.19
N GLY A 55 -17.27 3.32 -8.41
CA GLY A 55 -17.69 1.94 -8.61
C GLY A 55 -18.31 1.72 -9.98
N PRO A 56 -18.45 0.47 -10.45
CA PRO A 56 -19.03 0.17 -11.77
C PRO A 56 -20.47 0.64 -11.98
N ASP A 57 -21.16 1.11 -10.92
CA ASP A 57 -22.54 1.60 -10.93
C ASP A 57 -22.66 3.12 -10.69
N ALA A 58 -21.56 3.87 -10.80
CA ALA A 58 -21.55 5.34 -10.64
C ALA A 58 -21.76 6.10 -11.96
#